data_AF-A0A2H4VST5-F1
#
_entry.id   AF-A0A2H4VST5-F1
#
_cell.length_a   1.000
_cell.length_b   1.000
_cell.length_c   1.000
_cell.angle_alpha   90.00
_cell.angle_beta   90.00
_cell.angle_gamma   90.00
#
_symmetry.space_group_name_H-M   'P 1'
#
loop_
_entity.id
_entity.type
_entity.pdbx_description
1 polymer ?
#
loop_
_entity_poly.entity_id
_entity_poly.type
_entity_poly.pdbx_seq_one_letter_code
_entity_poly.pdbx_strand_id
1 'polypeptide(L)'
;MSDQKYFQNITTRERAIFEGAITMGALFHQFVGTPVSIDSAPSLEKAIEESLTLQPCINNVQVSINREMLEKADNEYEYLSLTGDMLDVRVSSQYQEVNTVVRMHYIEELQYPLMYVEEVD
;
A
#
# COMPACT_ATOMS: atom_id res chain seq x y z
N MET A 1 5.51 5.92 24.12
CA MET A 1 4.12 5.74 23.64
C MET A 1 3.44 4.70 24.52
N SER A 2 2.12 4.80 24.77
CA SER A 2 1.40 3.92 25.71
C SER A 2 1.31 2.46 25.26
N ASP A 3 1.64 2.19 24.01
CA ASP A 3 1.60 0.91 23.31
C ASP A 3 2.88 0.06 23.48
N GLN A 4 4.01 0.66 23.90
CA GLN A 4 5.32 -0.02 24.01
C GLN A 4 5.27 -1.32 24.82
N LYS A 5 4.38 -1.39 25.83
CA LYS A 5 4.21 -2.60 26.66
C LYS A 5 3.72 -3.82 25.87
N TYR A 6 3.09 -3.62 24.71
CA TYR A 6 2.57 -4.70 23.86
C TYR A 6 3.60 -5.22 22.84
N PHE A 7 4.74 -4.52 22.67
CA PHE A 7 5.77 -4.86 21.69
C PHE A 7 7.11 -5.26 22.35
N GLN A 8 7.08 -5.61 23.64
CA GLN A 8 8.29 -5.99 24.39
C GLN A 8 8.90 -7.34 23.95
N ASN A 9 8.14 -8.12 23.19
CA ASN A 9 8.52 -9.44 22.69
C ASN A 9 9.04 -9.43 21.24
N ILE A 10 9.18 -8.25 20.63
CA ILE A 10 9.72 -8.08 19.28
C ILE A 10 10.82 -7.03 19.26
N THR A 11 11.78 -7.20 18.36
CA THR A 11 12.86 -6.25 18.07
C THR A 11 12.34 -5.03 17.33
N THR A 12 13.16 -3.98 17.27
CA THR A 12 12.87 -2.77 16.49
C THR A 12 12.67 -3.08 15.00
N ARG A 13 13.49 -3.99 14.45
CA ARG A 13 13.39 -4.48 13.08
C ARG A 13 12.08 -5.20 12.81
N GLU A 14 11.69 -6.12 13.69
CA GLU A 14 10.40 -6.82 13.59
C GLU A 14 9.23 -5.84 13.68
N ARG A 15 9.32 -4.83 14.55
CA ARG A 15 8.29 -3.80 14.67
C ARG A 15 8.17 -2.94 13.41
N ALA A 16 9.28 -2.49 12.84
CA ALA A 16 9.25 -1.71 11.60
C ALA A 16 8.56 -2.50 10.47
N ILE A 17 8.95 -3.78 10.28
CA ILE A 17 8.30 -4.67 9.30
C ILE A 17 6.80 -4.84 9.60
N PHE A 18 6.45 -5.06 10.87
CA PHE A 18 5.07 -5.30 11.30
C PHE A 18 4.14 -4.13 10.97
N GLU A 19 4.55 -2.90 11.25
CA GLU A 19 3.73 -1.70 11.00
C GLU A 19 3.56 -1.44 9.49
N GLY A 20 4.62 -1.66 8.69
CA GLY A 20 4.53 -1.61 7.23
C GLY A 20 3.59 -2.68 6.66
N ALA A 21 3.63 -3.90 7.18
CA ALA A 21 2.75 -4.99 6.77
C ALA A 21 1.27 -4.74 7.15
N ILE A 22 1.00 -4.20 8.35
CA ILE A 22 -0.35 -3.75 8.74
C ILE A 22 -0.88 -2.74 7.74
N THR A 23 -0.08 -1.74 7.41
CA THR A 23 -0.47 -0.66 6.49
C THR A 23 -0.79 -1.21 5.10
N MET A 24 -0.01 -2.17 4.61
CA MET A 24 -0.26 -2.82 3.32
C MET A 24 -1.58 -3.63 3.32
N GLY A 25 -1.85 -4.38 4.39
CA GLY A 25 -3.12 -5.10 4.53
C GLY A 25 -4.32 -4.14 4.63
N ALA A 26 -4.17 -3.04 5.38
CA ALA A 26 -5.17 -2.00 5.51
C ALA A 26 -5.46 -1.32 4.16
N LEU A 27 -4.42 -0.97 3.39
CA LEU A 27 -4.54 -0.42 2.05
C LEU A 27 -5.40 -1.32 1.16
N PHE A 28 -5.03 -2.59 1.06
CA PHE A 28 -5.68 -3.52 0.14
C PHE A 28 -7.18 -3.64 0.44
N HIS A 29 -7.54 -3.89 1.70
CA HIS A 29 -8.94 -4.11 2.06
C HIS A 29 -9.77 -2.83 2.17
N GLN A 30 -9.14 -1.67 2.42
CA GLN A 30 -9.87 -0.40 2.54
C GLN A 30 -10.24 0.19 1.18
N PHE A 31 -9.38 0.03 0.16
CA PHE A 31 -9.52 0.75 -1.11
C PHE A 31 -9.96 -0.12 -2.29
N VAL A 32 -9.71 -1.44 -2.27
CA VAL A 32 -10.22 -2.34 -3.32
C VAL A 32 -11.75 -2.23 -3.41
N GLY A 33 -12.25 -2.13 -4.63
CA GLY A 33 -13.66 -1.91 -4.95
C GLY A 33 -14.04 -0.43 -5.15
N THR A 34 -13.14 0.52 -4.84
CA THR A 34 -13.39 1.94 -5.08
C THR A 34 -13.54 2.22 -6.58
N PRO A 35 -14.62 2.88 -7.03
CA PRO A 35 -14.74 3.33 -8.42
C PRO A 35 -13.61 4.28 -8.79
N VAL A 36 -12.92 4.00 -9.89
CA VAL A 36 -11.79 4.78 -10.38
C VAL A 36 -11.80 4.86 -11.90
N SER A 37 -11.48 6.04 -12.43
CA SER A 37 -11.28 6.33 -13.86
C SER A 37 -9.90 6.94 -14.08
N ILE A 38 -9.51 7.15 -15.33
CA ILE A 38 -8.24 7.81 -15.68
C ILE A 38 -8.10 9.18 -14.99
N ASP A 39 -9.20 9.93 -14.92
CA ASP A 39 -9.24 11.29 -14.38
C ASP A 39 -9.22 11.31 -12.84
N SER A 40 -9.85 10.31 -12.19
CA SER A 40 -9.90 10.25 -10.73
C SER A 40 -8.73 9.51 -10.10
N ALA A 41 -7.99 8.70 -10.86
CA ALA A 41 -6.87 7.93 -10.34
C ALA A 41 -5.80 8.78 -9.62
N PRO A 42 -5.36 9.96 -10.14
CA PRO A 42 -4.40 10.79 -9.43
C PRO A 42 -4.89 11.31 -8.07
N SER A 43 -6.18 11.64 -7.96
CA SER A 43 -6.74 12.12 -6.70
C SER A 43 -6.94 10.99 -5.70
N LEU A 44 -7.30 9.79 -6.18
CA LEU A 44 -7.40 8.59 -5.35
C LEU A 44 -6.03 8.14 -4.82
N GLU A 45 -5.00 8.10 -5.65
CA GLU A 45 -3.61 7.80 -5.23
C GLU A 45 -3.20 8.71 -4.07
N LYS A 46 -3.33 10.02 -4.26
CA LYS A 46 -3.01 11.01 -3.24
C LYS A 46 -3.82 10.80 -1.95
N ALA A 47 -5.12 10.52 -2.06
CA ALA A 47 -5.96 10.26 -0.89
C ALA A 47 -5.51 9.00 -0.13
N ILE A 48 -5.10 7.94 -0.83
CA ILE A 48 -4.55 6.73 -0.22
C ILE A 48 -3.24 7.05 0.50
N GLU A 49 -2.31 7.73 -0.17
CA GLU A 49 -1.01 8.12 0.39
C GLU A 49 -1.16 8.94 1.67
N GLU A 50 -1.97 10.01 1.62
CA GLU A 50 -2.22 10.89 2.76
C GLU A 50 -2.90 10.14 3.92
N SER A 51 -3.87 9.27 3.62
CA SER A 51 -4.60 8.51 4.65
C SER A 51 -3.70 7.50 5.36
N LEU A 52 -2.88 6.76 4.61
CA LEU A 52 -2.05 5.69 5.15
C LEU A 52 -0.81 6.21 5.88
N THR A 53 -0.30 7.39 5.50
CA THR A 53 0.81 8.05 6.22
C THR A 53 0.42 8.44 7.65
N LEU A 54 -0.88 8.50 7.98
CA LEU A 54 -1.35 8.73 9.35
C LEU A 54 -1.18 7.51 10.27
N GLN A 55 -0.89 6.33 9.72
CA GLN A 55 -0.72 5.11 10.52
C GLN A 55 0.60 5.12 11.31
N PRO A 56 0.67 4.36 12.43
CA PRO A 56 1.88 4.28 13.23
C PRO A 56 3.11 3.88 12.42
N CYS A 57 4.22 4.57 12.69
CA CYS A 57 5.54 4.27 12.11
C CYS A 57 5.63 4.42 10.58
N ILE A 58 4.63 4.96 9.90
CA ILE A 58 4.68 5.18 8.44
C ILE A 58 5.26 6.56 8.16
N ASN A 59 6.37 6.60 7.40
CA ASN A 59 7.04 7.86 7.05
C ASN A 59 6.70 8.32 5.63
N ASN A 60 6.39 7.39 4.72
CA ASN A 60 6.07 7.69 3.34
C ASN A 60 5.27 6.54 2.71
N VAL A 61 4.31 6.89 1.87
CA VAL A 61 3.54 5.95 1.05
C VAL A 61 3.56 6.46 -0.38
N GLN A 62 3.83 5.56 -1.33
CA GLN A 62 3.77 5.84 -2.76
C GLN A 62 2.77 4.89 -3.39
N VAL A 63 1.81 5.42 -4.12
CA VAL A 63 0.75 4.63 -4.78
C VAL A 63 0.67 5.01 -6.25
N SER A 64 0.66 3.99 -7.10
CA SER A 64 0.39 4.12 -8.52
C SER A 64 -0.69 3.11 -8.92
N ILE A 65 -1.70 3.61 -9.64
CA ILE A 65 -2.77 2.81 -10.24
C ILE A 65 -2.44 2.63 -11.73
N ASN A 66 -2.52 1.41 -12.25
CA ASN A 66 -2.16 1.13 -13.62
C ASN A 66 -3.10 1.84 -14.62
N ARG A 67 -2.58 2.85 -15.32
CA ARG A 67 -3.34 3.65 -16.30
C ARG A 67 -3.71 2.87 -17.54
N GLU A 68 -2.85 1.96 -18.02
CA GLU A 68 -3.16 1.12 -19.18
C GLU A 68 -4.37 0.21 -18.91
N MET A 69 -4.55 -0.25 -17.67
CA MET A 69 -5.74 -1.02 -17.28
C MET A 69 -6.99 -0.16 -17.27
N LEU A 70 -6.89 1.10 -16.83
CA LEU A 70 -8.02 2.05 -16.85
C LEU A 70 -8.41 2.43 -18.28
N GLU A 71 -7.45 2.63 -19.18
CA GLU A 71 -7.72 2.94 -20.59
C GLU A 71 -8.42 1.80 -21.33
N LYS A 72 -8.17 0.55 -20.91
CA LYS A 72 -8.85 -0.64 -21.45
C LYS A 72 -10.28 -0.81 -20.93
N ALA A 73 -10.77 0.08 -20.06
CA ALA A 73 -12.14 0.07 -19.58
C ALA A 73 -13.11 0.45 -20.70
N ASP A 74 -13.37 -0.50 -21.61
CA ASP A 74 -14.35 -0.37 -22.68
C ASP A 74 -15.75 -0.70 -22.12
N ASN A 75 -16.28 0.18 -21.28
CA ASN A 75 -17.63 0.08 -20.76
C ASN A 75 -18.38 1.41 -20.88
N GLU A 76 -19.72 1.34 -20.89
CA GLU A 76 -20.62 2.49 -21.08
C GLU A 76 -20.42 3.60 -20.04
N TYR A 77 -19.78 3.29 -18.91
CA TYR A 77 -19.65 4.19 -17.76
C TYR A 77 -18.23 4.72 -17.54
N GLU A 78 -17.25 4.32 -18.36
CA GLU A 78 -15.86 4.80 -18.37
C GLU A 78 -15.12 4.73 -17.01
N TYR A 79 -15.48 3.77 -16.14
CA TYR A 79 -14.78 3.52 -14.87
C TYR A 79 -14.62 2.02 -14.58
N LEU A 80 -13.67 1.69 -13.70
CA LEU A 80 -13.49 0.35 -13.14
C LEU A 80 -13.60 0.39 -11.62
N SER A 81 -13.94 -0.74 -11.02
CA SER A 81 -13.70 -0.95 -9.59
C SER A 81 -12.23 -1.27 -9.38
N LEU A 82 -11.54 -0.53 -8.52
CA LEU A 82 -10.13 -0.73 -8.23
C LEU A 82 -9.87 -2.15 -7.74
N THR A 83 -8.94 -2.86 -8.36
CA THR A 83 -8.50 -4.20 -7.94
C THR A 83 -7.05 -4.16 -7.45
N GLY A 84 -6.63 -5.22 -6.74
CA GLY A 84 -5.25 -5.37 -6.29
C GLY A 84 -4.24 -5.39 -7.43
N ASP A 85 -4.62 -5.96 -8.58
CA ASP A 85 -3.75 -6.11 -9.76
C ASP A 85 -3.42 -4.75 -10.40
N MET A 86 -4.27 -3.75 -10.17
CA MET A 86 -4.05 -2.39 -10.67
C MET A 86 -3.09 -1.60 -9.79
N LEU A 87 -2.78 -2.06 -8.57
CA LEU A 87 -2.06 -1.29 -7.57
C LEU A 87 -0.57 -1.63 -7.57
N ASP A 88 0.23 -0.57 -7.58
CA ASP A 88 1.67 -0.56 -7.43
C ASP A 88 1.99 0.36 -6.24
N VAL A 89 2.37 -0.24 -5.10
CA VAL A 89 2.51 0.49 -3.82
C VAL A 89 3.85 0.23 -3.17
N ARG A 90 4.46 1.28 -2.63
CA ARG A 90 5.54 1.19 -1.63
C ARG A 90 5.11 1.87 -0.34
N VAL A 91 5.24 1.16 0.76
CA VAL A 91 5.06 1.69 2.11
C VAL A 91 6.42 1.69 2.79
N SER A 92 6.90 2.88 3.14
CA SER A 92 8.08 3.05 3.96
C SER A 92 7.65 3.20 5.42
N SER A 93 8.23 2.37 6.28
CA SER A 93 7.97 2.36 7.72
C SER A 93 9.29 2.49 8.48
N GLN A 94 9.29 3.30 9.53
CA GLN A 94 10.45 3.53 10.38
C GLN A 94 10.08 3.38 11.85
N TYR A 95 10.83 2.54 12.56
CA TYR A 95 10.75 2.45 14.01
C TYR A 95 12.15 2.60 14.61
N GLN A 96 12.36 3.70 15.34
CA GLN A 96 13.68 4.15 15.78
C GLN A 96 14.63 4.33 14.58
N GLU A 97 15.80 3.70 14.59
CA GLU A 97 16.81 3.79 13.53
C GLU A 97 16.56 2.84 12.36
N VAL A 98 15.60 1.90 12.48
CA VAL A 98 15.36 0.87 11.45
C VAL A 98 14.31 1.35 10.46
N ASN A 99 14.67 1.38 9.17
CA ASN A 99 13.77 1.61 8.06
C ASN A 99 13.46 0.29 7.34
N THR A 100 12.23 0.19 6.85
CA THR A 100 11.75 -0.92 6.04
C THR A 100 10.93 -0.38 4.90
N VAL A 101 11.04 -0.99 3.73
CA VAL A 101 10.15 -0.78 2.58
C VAL A 101 9.35 -2.06 2.36
N VAL A 102 8.03 -1.95 2.45
CA VAL A 102 7.08 -3.01 2.10
C VAL A 102 6.47 -2.67 0.75
N ARG A 103 6.44 -3.65 -0.14
CA ARG A 103 6.08 -3.51 -1.54
C ARG A 103 4.86 -4.34 -1.87
N MET A 104 3.99 -3.79 -2.72
CA MET A 104 2.94 -4.55 -3.38
C MET A 104 2.86 -4.18 -4.85
N HIS A 105 2.84 -5.18 -5.72
CA HIS A 105 2.51 -5.03 -7.13
C HIS A 105 2.13 -6.38 -7.74
N TYR A 106 1.48 -6.34 -8.90
CA TYR A 106 1.13 -7.54 -9.66
C TYR A 106 2.38 -8.21 -10.23
N ILE A 107 2.56 -9.49 -9.91
CA ILE A 107 3.62 -10.34 -10.48
C ILE A 107 2.98 -11.23 -11.54
N GLU A 108 3.30 -10.99 -12.82
CA GLU A 108 2.74 -11.76 -13.95
C GLU A 108 3.01 -13.26 -13.83
N GLU A 109 4.23 -13.63 -13.41
CA GLU A 109 4.67 -15.03 -13.26
C GLU A 109 3.86 -15.80 -12.20
N LEU A 110 3.34 -15.09 -11.20
CA LEU A 110 2.52 -15.65 -10.12
C LEU A 110 1.03 -15.41 -10.33
N GLN A 111 0.68 -14.58 -11.32
CA GLN A 111 -0.66 -14.04 -11.53
C GLN A 111 -1.30 -13.50 -10.24
N TYR A 112 -0.52 -12.77 -9.44
CA TYR A 112 -0.90 -12.39 -8.08
C TYR A 112 -0.33 -11.03 -7.66
N PRO A 113 -1.12 -10.16 -6.98
CA PRO A 113 -0.62 -8.93 -6.36
C PRO A 113 0.13 -9.28 -5.08
N LEU A 114 1.44 -9.51 -5.22
CA LEU A 114 2.28 -10.00 -4.12
C LEU A 114 2.67 -8.85 -3.19
N MET A 115 2.47 -9.05 -1.89
CA MET A 115 3.03 -8.21 -0.84
C MET A 115 4.31 -8.84 -0.30
N TYR A 116 5.39 -8.07 -0.19
CA TYR A 116 6.66 -8.55 0.37
C TYR A 116 7.49 -7.40 0.96
N VAL A 117 8.51 -7.75 1.75
CA VAL A 117 9.50 -6.78 2.24
C VAL A 117 10.54 -6.58 1.14
N GLU A 118 10.60 -5.38 0.55
CA GLU A 118 11.54 -5.03 -0.51
C GLU A 118 12.91 -4.71 0.07
N GLU A 119 12.95 -3.90 1.14
CA GLU A 119 14.20 -3.48 1.80
C GLU A 119 14.01 -3.42 3.31
N VAL A 120 15.09 -3.68 4.04
CA VAL A 120 15.15 -3.53 5.50
C VAL A 120 16.59 -3.35 5.92
N ASP A 121 16.82 -2.36 6.78
CA ASP A 121 18.14 -2.09 7.40
C ASP A 121 18.62 -3.25 8.30
#